data_AF-A0A0D0BFU2-F1
#
_entry.id   AF-A0A0D0BFU2-F1
#
_cell.length_a   1.000
_cell.length_b   1.000
_cell.length_c   1.000
_cell.angle_alpha   90.00
_cell.angle_beta   90.00
_cell.angle_gamma   90.00
#
_symmetry.space_group_name_H-M   'P 1'
#
loop_
_entity.id
_entity.type
_entity.pdbx_description
1 polymer ?
#
loop_
_entity_poly.entity_id
_entity_poly.type
_entity_poly.pdbx_seq_one_letter_code
_entity_poly.pdbx_strand_id
1 'polypeptide(L)' 'MSLAVFDISKVVENGVEITPEVDPTSGTISHPKPFKCSIRPRSAKAIALIQQDANY' A
#
# COMPACT_ATOMS: atom_id res chain seq x y z
N MET A 1 3.85 3.21 -14.74
CA MET A 1 2.72 3.88 -14.06
C MET A 1 1.97 2.86 -13.18
N SER A 2 2.47 2.52 -11.98
CA SER A 2 1.79 1.58 -11.08
C SER A 2 1.03 2.28 -9.95
N LEU A 3 1.53 3.41 -9.42
CA LEU A 3 0.89 4.11 -8.31
C LEU A 3 -0.51 4.67 -8.65
N ALA A 4 -0.73 5.04 -9.91
CA ALA A 4 -2.00 5.65 -10.33
C ALA A 4 -3.21 4.70 -10.18
N VAL A 5 -3.00 3.38 -10.17
CA VAL A 5 -4.08 2.38 -10.16
C VAL A 5 -4.47 1.88 -8.76
N PHE A 6 -3.78 2.32 -7.70
CA PHE A 6 -4.05 1.91 -6.32
C PHE A 6 -4.39 3.09 -5.41
N ASP A 7 -5.32 2.85 -4.48
CA ASP A 7 -5.49 3.64 -3.27
C ASP A 7 -4.67 2.98 -2.16
N ILE A 8 -3.87 3.81 -1.49
CA ILE A 8 -3.03 3.42 -0.36
C ILE A 8 -3.55 4.20 0.85
N SER A 9 -4.04 3.48 1.85
CA SER A 9 -4.64 4.06 3.04
C SER A 9 -4.19 3.31 4.29
N LYS A 10 -4.53 3.87 5.46
CA LYS A 10 -4.39 3.17 6.73
C LYS A 10 -5.22 1.89 6.73
N VAL A 11 -4.76 0.90 7.50
CA VAL A 11 -5.51 -0.34 7.69
C VAL A 11 -6.64 -0.10 8.70
N VAL A 12 -7.78 -0.75 8.49
CA VAL A 12 -8.88 -0.78 9.45
C VAL A 12 -8.94 -2.19 10.04
N GLU A 13 -8.77 -2.30 11.36
CA GLU A 13 -8.89 -3.57 12.10
C GLU A 13 -10.00 -3.42 13.13
N ASN A 14 -10.94 -4.37 13.17
CA ASN A 14 -12.10 -4.33 14.07
C ASN A 14 -12.91 -3.02 14.00
N GLY A 15 -12.99 -2.41 12.81
CA GLY A 15 -13.70 -1.15 12.59
C GLY A 15 -12.93 0.11 13.00
N VAL A 16 -11.69 -0.02 13.47
CA VAL A 16 -10.86 1.11 13.90
C VAL A 16 -9.71 1.34 12.91
N GLU A 17 -9.54 2.58 12.46
CA GLU A 17 -8.41 2.97 11.61
C GLU A 17 -7.12 3.05 12.43
N ILE A 18 -6.08 2.33 12.00
CA ILE A 18 -4.79 2.30 12.67
C ILE A 18 -3.84 3.26 11.97
N THR A 19 -3.37 4.29 12.69
CA THR A 19 -2.28 5.16 12.22
C THR A 19 -0.95 4.47 12.51
N PRO A 20 -0.08 4.24 11.49
CA PRO A 20 1.24 3.66 11.71
C PRO A 20 2.07 4.51 12.67
N GLU A 21 2.78 3.86 13.57
CA GLU A 21 3.76 4.52 14.43
C GLU A 21 4.97 4.97 13.60
N VAL A 22 5.49 6.16 13.89
CA VAL A 22 6.73 6.64 13.29
C VAL A 22 7.91 6.09 14.10
N ASP A 23 8.30 4.85 13.78
CA ASP A 23 9.34 4.11 14.49
C ASP A 23 10.46 3.69 13.51
N PRO A 24 11.64 4.34 13.54
CA PRO A 24 12.76 4.00 12.67
C PRO A 24 13.59 2.82 13.19
N THR A 25 14.19 2.06 12.27
CA THR A 25 15.19 1.03 12.57
C THR A 25 16.51 1.66 13.01
N SER A 26 17.24 1.01 13.91
CA SER A 26 18.53 1.47 14.46
C SER A 26 19.74 1.22 13.56
N GLY A 27 19.54 0.97 12.26
CA GLY A 27 20.62 0.74 11.30
C GLY A 27 21.29 2.04 10.83
N THR A 28 22.34 1.92 10.00
CA THR A 28 23.01 3.07 9.38
C THR A 28 22.05 3.91 8.53
N ILE A 29 21.00 3.29 7.98
CA ILE A 29 19.89 3.96 7.30
C ILE A 29 18.64 3.87 8.18
N SER A 30 18.01 5.02 8.43
CA SER A 30 16.81 5.15 9.26
C SER A 30 15.55 4.82 8.47
N HIS A 31 15.35 3.53 8.16
CA HIS A 31 14.09 3.07 7.55
C HIS A 31 12.97 2.99 8.61
N PRO A 32 11.71 3.27 8.26
CA PRO A 32 10.60 2.93 9.15
C PRO A 32 10.54 1.41 9.35
N LYS A 33 10.18 0.96 10.56
CA LYS A 33 9.84 -0.45 10.79
C LYS A 33 8.64 -0.88 9.94
N PRO A 34 8.49 -2.18 9.63
CA PRO A 34 7.34 -2.67 8.89
C PRO A 34 6.02 -2.29 9.58
N PHE A 35 5.08 -1.76 8.81
CA PHE A 35 3.74 -1.40 9.27
C PHE A 35 2.67 -1.91 8.29
N LYS A 36 1.46 -2.12 8.79
CA LYS A 36 0.31 -2.52 7.96
C LYS A 36 -0.27 -1.31 7.24
N CYS A 37 -0.64 -1.50 5.98
CA CYS A 37 -1.42 -0.55 5.20
C CYS A 37 -2.43 -1.31 4.33
N SER A 38 -3.45 -0.60 3.87
CA SER A 38 -4.41 -1.10 2.89
C SER A 38 -4.01 -0.61 1.51
N ILE A 39 -3.75 -1.52 0.59
CA ILE A 39 -3.49 -1.22 -0.82
C ILE A 39 -4.60 -1.88 -1.64
N ARG A 40 -5.42 -1.08 -2.32
CA ARG A 40 -6.59 -1.57 -3.07
C ARG A 40 -6.63 -0.95 -4.47
N PRO A 41 -7.04 -1.71 -5.50
CA PRO A 41 -7.28 -1.13 -6.81
C PRO A 41 -8.34 -0.01 -6.73
N ARG A 42 -8.06 1.12 -7.37
CA ARG A 42 -8.91 2.32 -7.36
C ARG A 42 -10.27 2.12 -8.04
N SER A 43 -10.36 1.20 -8.98
CA SER A 43 -11.55 0.99 -9.81
C SER A 43 -11.51 -0.35 -10.55
N ALA A 44 -12.64 -0.75 -11.14
CA ALA A 44 -12.70 -1.92 -12.02
C ALA A 44 -11.74 -1.80 -13.22
N LYS A 45 -11.60 -0.59 -13.80
CA LYS A 45 -10.64 -0.34 -14.89
C LYS A 45 -9.20 -0.52 -14.41
N ALA A 46 -8.89 -0.05 -13.19
CA ALA A 46 -7.58 -0.25 -12.58
C ALA A 46 -7.28 -1.76 -12.40
N ILE A 47 -8.25 -2.57 -11.96
CA ILE A 47 -8.09 -4.02 -11.87
C ILE A 47 -7.74 -4.63 -13.23
N ALA A 48 -8.49 -4.28 -14.28
CA ALA A 48 -8.22 -4.77 -15.62
C ALA A 48 -6.81 -4.41 -16.12
N LEU A 49 -6.34 -3.20 -15.83
CA LEU A 49 -4.97 -2.78 -16.14
C LEU A 49 -3.91 -3.52 -15.33
N ILE A 50 -4.18 -3.79 -14.04
CA ILE A 50 -3.25 -4.54 -13.16
C ILE A 50 -3.11 -5.99 -13.62
N GLN A 51 -4.20 -6.60 -14.08
CA GLN A 51 -4.26 -8.00 -14.52
C GLN A 51 -3.92 -8.19 -16.01
N GLN A 52 -3.59 -7.11 -16.72
CA GLN A 52 -3.20 -7.19 -18.12
C GLN A 52 -1.82 -7.88 -18.21
N ASP A 53 -1.76 -9.01 -18.92
CA ASP A 53 -0.50 -9.71 -19.16
C ASP A 53 0.51 -8.80 -19.86
N ALA A 54 1.74 -8.78 -19.36
CA ALA A 54 2.84 -8.00 -19.92
C ALA A 54 3.50 -8.67 -21.15
N ASN A 55 2.80 -9.60 -21.81
CA ASN A 55 3.34 -10.33 -22.95
C ASN A 55 3.30 -9.43 -24.19
N TYR A 56 4.48 -8.96 -24.59
CA TYR A 56 4.77 -8.38 -25.90
C TYR A 56 5.19 -9.48 -26.87
#